data_AF-A0A9E1HJ20-F1
#
_entry.id   AF-A0A9E1HJ20-F1
#
_cell.length_a   1.000
_cell.length_b   1.000
_cell.length_c   1.000
_cell.angle_alpha   90.00
_cell.angle_beta   90.00
_cell.angle_gamma   90.00
#
_symmetry.space_group_name_H-M   'P 1'
#
loop_
_entity.id
_entity.type
_entity.pdbx_description
1 polymer ?
#
loop_
_entity_poly.entity_id
_entity_poly.type
_entity_poly.pdbx_seq_one_letter_code
_entity_poly.pdbx_strand_id
1 'polypeptide(L)'
;MRQEGYLDNNGQPIVKEPVDPKKLIQKIAIIAFVVLIVIFIGVFLYKKSKNDKCYSIEDAYKNAAMQIAEQNKKLPKLEGQKVTISEDEITQSGKINKESVTLKENVCKGSVTITNVKGKYVMVANLTNCDYCTTDTHYKEFGKYTDKEPGKQDQVEVKTTYNYYTFDVYYTKYSSWLKEEKVKKTKDKKFGIYMPEDSNVIPDVPEPGKVITIEQETKNTYSYRDKRWLYYRTPNDNYSAYSNEPVPGYANKDISTKITSAPSDWSPNYPDKKTYRFISTKTGYRWYKKVNGKKVYWKSGKYYPEMPEEGYIKDDSKKVSVYSYTDSLYRYYNGPKRGYGGFSSKVPSKYPYRDDDSMKYTSWTGYYDESHLDGTNNWYREERINVNSRYRVKYKIYSVLHLDSYVTEAELQKKTGKTLEQLKNEPNVELKVKYEYRYRKVK
;
A
#
# COMPACT_ATOMS: atom_id res chain seq x y z
N MET A 1 14.43 88.19 64.69
CA MET A 1 15.16 86.96 65.06
C MET A 1 15.97 86.52 63.86
N ARG A 2 17.29 86.40 64.00
CA ARG A 2 18.26 86.13 62.91
C ARG A 2 18.10 84.69 62.41
N GLN A 3 18.02 84.49 61.09
CA GLN A 3 18.33 83.21 60.45
C GLN A 3 19.74 83.32 59.85
N GLU A 4 20.65 82.48 60.34
CA GLU A 4 22.00 82.33 59.81
C GLU A 4 21.92 81.54 58.50
N GLY A 5 22.46 82.10 57.41
CA GLY A 5 22.63 81.41 56.13
C GLY A 5 24.00 80.74 56.09
N TYR A 6 24.04 79.45 55.80
CA TYR A 6 25.29 78.70 55.62
C TYR A 6 25.90 79.05 54.25
N LEU A 7 27.15 79.50 54.25
CA LEU A 7 28.00 79.69 53.07
C LEU A 7 28.82 78.42 52.81
N ASP A 8 29.17 78.13 51.55
CA ASP A 8 30.11 77.06 51.23
C ASP A 8 31.58 77.47 51.50
N ASN A 9 32.53 76.54 51.30
CA ASN A 9 33.96 76.78 51.54
C ASN A 9 34.58 77.88 50.65
N ASN A 10 33.84 78.44 49.68
CA ASN A 10 34.25 79.54 48.81
C ASN A 10 33.44 80.83 49.06
N GLY A 11 32.64 80.89 50.12
CA GLY A 11 31.89 82.09 50.51
C GLY A 11 30.66 82.38 49.66
N GLN A 12 30.13 81.40 48.91
CA GLN A 12 28.86 81.55 48.20
C GLN A 12 27.69 81.01 49.05
N PRO A 13 26.50 81.65 49.02
CA PRO A 13 25.32 81.13 49.70
C PRO A 13 24.93 79.76 49.15
N ILE A 14 24.77 78.77 50.02
CA ILE A 14 24.27 77.45 49.65
C ILE A 14 22.80 77.59 49.27
N VAL A 15 22.53 77.85 47.99
CA VAL A 15 21.17 77.83 47.44
C VAL A 15 20.79 76.35 47.29
N LYS A 16 20.00 75.82 48.25
CA LYS A 16 19.27 74.57 48.00
C LYS A 16 18.33 74.84 46.83
N GLU A 17 18.59 74.24 45.67
CA GLU A 17 17.66 74.28 44.55
C GLU A 17 16.25 73.91 45.08
N PRO A 18 15.22 74.74 44.85
CA PRO A 18 13.88 74.41 45.28
C PRO A 18 13.47 73.12 44.58
N VAL A 19 13.20 72.08 45.37
CA VAL A 19 12.77 70.78 44.86
C VAL A 19 11.46 70.99 44.10
N ASP A 20 11.51 70.90 42.77
CA ASP A 20 10.35 71.00 41.91
C ASP A 20 9.31 69.95 42.33
N PRO A 21 8.17 70.34 42.91
CA PRO A 21 7.20 69.42 43.48
C PRO A 21 6.66 68.45 42.41
N LYS A 22 6.54 68.88 41.15
CA LYS A 22 6.07 68.03 40.05
C LYS A 22 7.10 66.95 39.71
N LYS A 23 8.39 67.29 39.65
CA LYS A 23 9.47 66.32 39.41
C LYS A 23 9.67 65.36 40.60
N LEU A 24 9.49 65.82 41.83
CA LEU A 24 9.56 64.97 43.02
C LEU A 24 8.39 63.98 43.07
N ILE A 25 7.16 64.46 42.84
CA ILE A 25 5.95 63.60 42.77
C ILE A 25 6.09 62.60 41.63
N GLN A 26 6.59 63.01 40.46
CA GLN A 26 6.83 62.12 39.33
C GLN A 26 7.88 61.04 39.65
N LYS A 27 8.99 61.39 40.33
CA LYS A 27 10.00 60.42 40.78
C LYS A 27 9.44 59.45 41.83
N ILE A 28 8.66 59.92 42.80
CA ILE A 28 8.00 59.07 43.80
C ILE A 28 6.98 58.13 43.13
N ALA A 29 6.20 58.63 42.16
CA ALA A 29 5.25 57.83 41.40
C ALA A 29 5.94 56.73 40.57
N ILE A 30 7.08 57.03 39.93
CA ILE A 30 7.88 56.04 39.21
C ILE A 30 8.42 54.97 40.17
N ILE A 31 8.95 55.35 41.32
CA ILE A 31 9.45 54.40 42.33
C ILE A 31 8.30 53.51 42.84
N ALA A 32 7.14 54.09 43.17
CA ALA A 32 5.97 53.34 43.61
C ALA A 32 5.46 52.35 42.54
N PHE A 33 5.48 52.75 41.26
CA PHE A 33 5.11 51.88 40.15
C PHE A 33 6.09 50.72 39.94
N VAL A 34 7.40 50.97 40.05
CA VAL A 34 8.42 49.92 39.98
C VAL A 34 8.27 48.93 41.13
N VAL A 35 8.00 49.41 42.36
CA VAL A 35 7.74 48.55 43.52
C VAL A 35 6.51 47.68 43.29
N LEU A 36 5.43 48.22 42.74
CA LEU A 36 4.23 47.44 42.38
C LEU A 36 4.55 46.34 41.36
N ILE A 37 5.32 46.64 40.31
CA ILE A 37 5.74 45.63 39.33
C ILE A 37 6.55 44.52 39.99
N VAL A 38 7.51 44.84 40.85
CA VAL A 38 8.33 43.85 41.56
C VAL A 38 7.46 42.96 42.46
N ILE A 39 6.49 43.54 43.17
CA ILE A 39 5.52 42.78 43.98
C ILE A 39 4.67 41.86 43.10
N PHE A 40 4.15 42.36 41.97
CA PHE A 40 3.37 41.56 41.02
C PHE A 40 4.18 40.39 40.46
N ILE A 41 5.43 40.63 40.05
CA ILE A 41 6.35 39.59 39.60
C ILE A 41 6.61 38.58 40.73
N GLY A 42 6.85 39.05 41.96
CA GLY A 42 7.05 38.19 43.13
C GLY A 42 5.86 37.28 43.42
N VAL A 43 4.64 37.82 43.40
CA VAL A 43 3.40 37.05 43.59
C VAL A 43 3.19 36.06 42.44
N PHE A 44 3.47 36.47 41.21
CA PHE A 44 3.37 35.59 40.03
C PHE A 44 4.36 34.43 40.11
N LEU A 45 5.63 34.71 40.42
CA LEU A 45 6.69 33.70 40.59
C LEU A 45 6.38 32.78 41.77
N TYR A 46 5.82 33.30 42.86
CA TYR A 46 5.40 32.50 44.01
C TYR A 46 4.25 31.54 43.66
N LYS A 47 3.21 32.03 42.97
CA LYS A 47 2.10 31.19 42.48
C LYS A 47 2.59 30.14 41.49
N LYS A 48 3.48 30.54 40.57
CA LYS A 48 4.09 29.63 39.60
C LYS A 48 4.89 28.52 40.30
N SER A 49 5.76 28.89 41.24
CA SER A 49 6.56 27.94 42.04
C SER A 49 5.69 26.94 42.81
N LYS A 50 4.59 27.40 43.43
CA LYS A 50 3.60 26.52 44.06
C LYS A 50 2.97 25.54 43.07
N ASN A 51 2.49 26.03 41.93
CA ASN A 51 1.88 25.19 40.90
C ASN A 51 2.88 24.18 40.33
N ASP A 52 4.10 24.61 40.04
CA ASP A 52 5.18 23.74 39.55
C ASP A 52 5.48 22.61 40.56
N LYS A 53 5.47 22.91 41.87
CA LYS A 53 5.60 21.89 42.91
C LYS A 53 4.41 20.92 42.93
N CYS A 54 3.18 21.40 42.80
CA CYS A 54 2.00 20.52 42.74
C CYS A 54 2.04 19.61 41.50
N TYR A 55 2.36 20.15 40.32
CA TYR A 55 2.51 19.35 39.09
C TYR A 55 3.64 18.32 39.22
N SER A 56 4.76 18.67 39.84
CA SER A 56 5.84 17.72 40.10
C SER A 56 5.40 16.56 41.00
N ILE A 57 4.57 16.82 42.03
CA ILE A 57 4.00 15.78 42.88
C ILE A 57 3.03 14.92 42.06
N GLU A 58 2.11 15.52 41.31
CA GLU A 58 1.19 14.79 40.43
C GLU A 58 1.92 13.89 39.43
N ASP A 59 2.98 14.39 38.79
CA ASP A 59 3.78 13.62 37.84
C ASP A 59 4.49 12.44 38.53
N ALA A 60 4.95 12.61 39.77
CA ALA A 60 5.50 11.50 40.55
C ALA A 60 4.45 10.40 40.78
N TYR A 61 3.21 10.77 41.13
CA TYR A 61 2.10 9.82 41.25
C TYR A 61 1.72 9.17 39.92
N LYS A 62 1.58 9.96 38.85
CA LYS A 62 1.25 9.46 37.50
C LYS A 62 2.30 8.47 36.99
N ASN A 63 3.59 8.79 37.18
CA ASN A 63 4.70 7.91 36.81
C ASN A 63 4.72 6.61 37.62
N ALA A 64 4.53 6.69 38.95
CA ALA A 64 4.45 5.50 39.80
C ALA A 64 3.26 4.61 39.41
N ALA A 65 2.08 5.20 39.22
CA ALA A 65 0.89 4.48 38.79
C ALA A 65 1.06 3.81 37.43
N MET A 66 1.70 4.47 36.46
CA MET A 66 2.01 3.87 35.15
C MET A 66 2.90 2.63 35.31
N GLN A 67 3.99 2.75 36.08
CA GLN A 67 4.91 1.63 36.33
C GLN A 67 4.21 0.45 37.02
N ILE A 68 3.36 0.72 38.02
CA ILE A 68 2.58 -0.30 38.71
C ILE A 68 1.60 -0.98 37.73
N ALA A 69 0.90 -0.20 36.91
CA ALA A 69 -0.05 -0.72 35.94
C ALA A 69 0.64 -1.57 34.87
N GLU A 70 1.84 -1.20 34.43
CA GLU A 70 2.67 -1.98 33.51
C GLU A 70 3.14 -3.29 34.14
N GLN A 71 3.74 -3.22 35.33
CA GLN A 71 4.28 -4.39 36.04
C GLN A 71 3.20 -5.41 36.36
N ASN A 72 2.04 -4.94 36.79
CA ASN A 72 0.91 -5.80 37.15
C ASN A 72 0.00 -6.14 35.96
N LYS A 73 0.37 -5.73 34.73
CA LYS A 73 -0.42 -5.93 33.50
C LYS A 73 -1.87 -5.43 33.61
N LYS A 74 -2.08 -4.34 34.37
CA LYS A 74 -3.36 -3.69 34.63
C LYS A 74 -3.67 -2.53 33.68
N LEU A 75 -2.78 -2.20 32.74
CA LEU A 75 -3.04 -1.13 31.78
C LEU A 75 -4.33 -1.38 30.97
N PRO A 76 -5.15 -0.35 30.75
CA PRO A 76 -6.40 -0.49 30.02
C PRO A 76 -6.12 -0.86 28.57
N LYS A 77 -6.53 -2.08 28.18
CA LYS A 77 -6.21 -2.67 26.87
C LYS A 77 -7.10 -2.14 25.75
N LEU A 78 -8.34 -1.77 26.08
CA LEU A 78 -9.34 -1.33 25.12
C LEU A 78 -9.55 0.18 25.20
N GLU A 79 -9.91 0.75 24.06
CA GLU A 79 -10.28 2.15 23.95
C GLU A 79 -11.42 2.52 24.90
N GLY A 80 -11.19 3.59 25.66
CA GLY A 80 -12.11 4.13 26.65
C GLY A 80 -12.17 3.37 27.98
N GLN A 81 -11.47 2.23 28.12
CA GLN A 81 -11.32 1.58 29.42
C GLN A 81 -10.47 2.45 30.36
N LYS A 82 -10.79 2.35 31.63
CA LYS A 82 -10.10 3.04 32.71
C LYS A 82 -9.70 2.04 33.81
N VAL A 83 -8.55 2.29 34.41
CA VAL A 83 -8.09 1.62 35.63
C VAL A 83 -7.69 2.68 36.64
N THR A 84 -8.01 2.46 37.91
CA THR A 84 -7.56 3.34 38.98
C THR A 84 -6.56 2.57 39.84
N ILE A 85 -5.35 3.10 39.95
CA ILE A 85 -4.35 2.61 40.90
C ILE A 85 -4.62 3.32 42.22
N SER A 86 -4.97 2.54 43.24
CA SER A 86 -5.34 3.03 44.56
C SER A 86 -4.15 3.65 45.30
N GLU A 87 -4.44 4.46 46.32
CA GLU A 87 -3.42 5.04 47.21
C GLU A 87 -2.54 3.95 47.84
N ASP A 88 -3.16 2.89 48.37
CA ASP A 88 -2.46 1.79 49.02
C ASP A 88 -1.51 1.07 48.07
N GLU A 89 -1.94 0.80 46.83
CA GLU A 89 -1.08 0.21 45.80
C GLU A 89 0.15 1.08 45.51
N ILE A 90 -0.04 2.40 45.41
CA ILE A 90 1.05 3.34 45.15
C ILE A 90 2.01 3.38 46.34
N THR A 91 1.51 3.50 47.56
CA THR A 91 2.34 3.56 48.78
C THR A 91 3.13 2.28 49.00
N GLN A 92 2.52 1.11 48.80
CA GLN A 92 3.16 -0.20 49.03
C GLN A 92 4.18 -0.56 47.94
N SER A 93 4.06 0.00 46.73
CA SER A 93 4.92 -0.33 45.59
C SER A 93 6.39 0.07 45.77
N GLY A 94 6.69 1.03 46.66
CA GLY A 94 8.01 1.64 46.79
C GLY A 94 8.47 2.45 45.56
N LYS A 95 7.57 2.74 44.60
CA LYS A 95 7.89 3.45 43.35
C LYS A 95 7.87 4.98 43.48
N ILE A 96 7.49 5.49 44.65
CA ILE A 96 7.52 6.92 44.97
C ILE A 96 8.63 7.20 45.97
N ASN A 97 9.48 8.18 45.64
CA ASN A 97 10.38 8.75 46.62
C ASN A 97 9.58 9.61 47.61
N LYS A 98 9.60 9.24 48.89
CA LYS A 98 8.88 9.95 49.95
C LYS A 98 9.23 11.44 50.00
N GLU A 99 10.49 11.81 49.76
CA GLU A 99 10.95 13.21 49.76
C GLU A 99 10.35 14.02 48.60
N SER A 100 10.15 13.40 47.42
CA SER A 100 9.63 14.11 46.26
C SER A 100 8.15 14.46 46.39
N VAL A 101 7.42 13.72 47.22
CA VAL A 101 5.98 13.90 47.50
C VAL A 101 5.69 14.43 48.91
N THR A 102 6.71 14.83 49.67
CA THR A 102 6.51 15.50 50.96
C THR A 102 6.37 17.00 50.74
N LEU A 103 5.34 17.59 51.35
CA LEU A 103 5.07 19.01 51.31
C LEU A 103 4.90 19.53 52.75
N LYS A 104 5.82 20.40 53.16
CA LYS A 104 6.04 20.77 54.58
C LYS A 104 6.31 19.50 55.41
N GLU A 105 5.41 19.15 56.32
CA GLU A 105 5.50 17.97 57.19
C GLU A 105 4.59 16.82 56.72
N ASN A 106 3.75 17.06 55.70
CA ASN A 106 2.78 16.08 55.22
C ASN A 106 3.31 15.31 54.02
N VAL A 107 3.30 13.99 54.11
CA VAL A 107 3.48 13.11 52.96
C VAL A 107 2.15 13.08 52.22
N CYS A 108 2.17 13.53 50.97
CA CYS A 108 0.99 13.49 50.12
C CYS A 108 0.52 12.04 49.95
N LYS A 109 -0.76 11.90 49.66
CA LYS A 109 -1.45 10.64 49.39
C LYS A 109 -2.24 10.82 48.11
N GLY A 110 -2.55 9.73 47.41
CA GLY A 110 -3.37 9.88 46.21
C GLY A 110 -3.50 8.64 45.37
N SER A 111 -4.51 8.67 44.51
CA SER A 111 -4.79 7.64 43.50
C SER A 111 -4.61 8.22 42.11
N VAL A 112 -4.41 7.36 41.12
CA VAL A 112 -4.31 7.78 39.71
C VAL A 112 -5.25 6.95 38.86
N THR A 113 -6.09 7.63 38.09
CA THR A 113 -6.91 6.99 37.05
C THR A 113 -6.22 7.10 35.70
N ILE A 114 -5.98 5.96 35.06
CA ILE A 114 -5.37 5.82 33.74
C ILE A 114 -6.46 5.41 32.76
N THR A 115 -6.69 6.19 31.71
CA THR A 115 -7.70 5.92 30.67
C THR A 115 -7.03 5.76 29.31
N ASN A 116 -7.37 4.73 28.55
CA ASN A 116 -6.89 4.54 27.18
C ASN A 116 -7.75 5.37 26.20
N VAL A 117 -7.11 6.28 25.48
CA VAL A 117 -7.73 7.23 24.57
C VAL A 117 -6.90 7.30 23.29
N LYS A 118 -7.44 6.76 22.19
CA LYS A 118 -6.85 6.74 20.84
C LYS A 118 -5.41 6.21 20.85
N GLY A 119 -5.16 5.13 21.58
CA GLY A 119 -3.85 4.47 21.72
C GLY A 119 -2.88 5.19 22.66
N LYS A 120 -3.34 6.21 23.40
CA LYS A 120 -2.56 6.95 24.41
C LYS A 120 -3.20 6.85 25.78
N TYR A 121 -2.43 7.09 26.84
CA TYR A 121 -2.95 7.12 28.19
C TYR A 121 -3.15 8.55 28.70
N VAL A 122 -4.37 8.86 29.12
CA VAL A 122 -4.68 10.07 29.88
C VAL A 122 -4.70 9.69 31.36
N MET A 123 -3.89 10.38 32.17
CA MET A 123 -3.69 10.07 33.59
C MET A 123 -4.10 11.24 34.46
N VAL A 124 -4.89 10.94 35.49
CA VAL A 124 -5.49 11.93 36.37
C VAL A 124 -5.16 11.56 37.81
N ALA A 125 -4.41 12.41 38.50
CA ALA A 125 -4.03 12.19 39.89
C ALA A 125 -5.06 12.86 40.81
N ASN A 126 -5.52 12.14 41.83
CA ASN A 126 -6.34 12.67 42.91
C ASN A 126 -5.54 12.61 44.20
N LEU A 127 -5.02 13.77 44.62
CA LEU A 127 -4.14 13.94 45.77
C LEU A 127 -4.93 14.37 47.00
N THR A 128 -4.68 13.69 48.11
CA THR A 128 -5.20 13.96 49.45
C THR A 128 -4.03 14.22 50.40
N ASN A 129 -4.31 14.85 51.56
CA ASN A 129 -3.31 15.15 52.59
C ASN A 129 -2.05 15.89 52.06
N CYS A 130 -2.22 16.81 51.13
CA CYS A 130 -1.11 17.42 50.38
C CYS A 130 -1.14 18.96 50.44
N ASP A 131 -1.59 19.53 51.57
CA ASP A 131 -1.71 20.98 51.81
C ASP A 131 -2.36 21.70 50.60
N TYR A 132 -1.73 22.76 50.06
CA TYR A 132 -2.24 23.52 48.91
C TYR A 132 -2.23 22.75 47.58
N CYS A 133 -1.58 21.59 47.52
CA CYS A 133 -1.59 20.67 46.38
C CYS A 133 -2.66 19.57 46.50
N THR A 134 -3.41 19.51 47.61
CA THR A 134 -4.60 18.65 47.70
C THR A 134 -5.53 18.98 46.53
N THR A 135 -5.99 17.99 45.78
CA THR A 135 -6.66 18.21 44.48
C THR A 135 -7.84 19.18 44.57
N ASP A 136 -8.66 19.09 45.63
CA ASP A 136 -9.79 20.00 45.82
C ASP A 136 -9.42 21.39 46.35
N THR A 137 -8.24 21.53 46.94
CA THR A 137 -7.65 22.82 47.34
C THR A 137 -6.95 23.49 46.15
N HIS A 138 -6.28 22.72 45.30
CA HIS A 138 -5.50 23.23 44.18
C HIS A 138 -6.37 23.64 43.00
N TYR A 139 -7.46 22.90 42.74
CA TYR A 139 -8.29 23.06 41.56
C TYR A 139 -9.72 23.49 41.87
N LYS A 140 -10.31 24.33 40.99
CA LYS A 140 -11.74 24.68 40.96
C LYS A 140 -12.59 23.46 40.60
N GLU A 141 -13.90 23.59 40.76
CA GLU A 141 -14.85 22.57 40.31
C GLU A 141 -14.71 22.30 38.81
N PHE A 142 -15.14 21.11 38.40
CA PHE A 142 -15.11 20.72 37.00
C PHE A 142 -16.01 21.63 36.15
N GLY A 143 -15.49 22.02 34.99
CA GLY A 143 -16.29 22.64 33.95
C GLY A 143 -17.26 21.66 33.26
N LYS A 144 -17.91 22.15 32.21
CA LYS A 144 -18.73 21.32 31.31
C LYS A 144 -17.84 20.37 30.51
N TYR A 145 -18.41 19.24 30.10
CA TYR A 145 -17.79 18.33 29.14
C TYR A 145 -17.66 19.00 27.76
N THR A 146 -16.57 18.69 27.07
CA THR A 146 -16.24 19.18 25.73
C THR A 146 -15.45 18.13 24.96
N ASP A 147 -15.41 18.22 23.64
CA ASP A 147 -14.61 17.32 22.79
C ASP A 147 -13.16 17.78 22.60
N LYS A 148 -12.71 18.80 23.34
CA LYS A 148 -11.34 19.30 23.24
C LYS A 148 -10.39 18.31 23.93
N GLU A 149 -9.28 17.97 23.28
CA GLU A 149 -8.29 17.07 23.87
C GLU A 149 -7.49 17.80 24.98
N PRO A 150 -7.07 17.06 26.03
CA PRO A 150 -6.29 17.63 27.13
C PRO A 150 -4.84 17.94 26.73
N GLY A 151 -4.32 19.03 27.30
CA GLY A 151 -2.89 19.32 27.35
C GLY A 151 -2.17 18.52 28.45
N LYS A 152 -0.83 18.59 28.46
CA LYS A 152 0.02 17.80 29.36
C LYS A 152 -0.19 18.07 30.85
N GLN A 153 -0.56 19.30 31.23
CA GLN A 153 -0.69 19.74 32.63
C GLN A 153 -2.15 19.90 33.06
N ASP A 154 -3.10 19.44 32.23
CA ASP A 154 -4.51 19.63 32.53
C ASP A 154 -5.02 18.55 33.48
N GLN A 155 -5.65 18.99 34.57
CA GLN A 155 -6.44 18.10 35.42
C GLN A 155 -7.80 17.87 34.77
N VAL A 156 -7.91 16.75 34.07
CA VAL A 156 -9.10 16.39 33.29
C VAL A 156 -9.81 15.19 33.86
N GLU A 157 -11.10 15.08 33.57
CA GLU A 157 -11.80 13.81 33.67
C GLU A 157 -12.29 13.41 32.28
N VAL A 158 -12.06 12.14 31.93
CA VAL A 158 -12.45 11.56 30.66
C VAL A 158 -13.75 10.77 30.85
N LYS A 159 -14.78 11.14 30.11
CA LYS A 159 -16.01 10.38 29.97
C LYS A 159 -15.98 9.62 28.64
N THR A 160 -16.15 8.30 28.73
CA THR A 160 -16.14 7.40 27.58
C THR A 160 -17.54 6.84 27.35
N THR A 161 -17.98 6.90 26.09
CA THR A 161 -19.28 6.36 25.68
C THR A 161 -19.14 5.56 24.39
N TYR A 162 -20.03 4.59 24.21
CA TYR A 162 -19.89 3.51 23.24
C TYR A 162 -21.14 3.34 22.40
N ASN A 163 -20.93 2.94 21.15
CA ASN A 163 -21.94 2.45 20.22
C ASN A 163 -21.24 1.47 19.26
N TYR A 164 -21.95 0.83 18.34
CA TYR A 164 -21.33 -0.07 17.38
C TYR A 164 -22.15 -0.18 16.09
N TYR A 165 -21.46 -0.57 15.03
CA TYR A 165 -22.07 -1.06 13.80
C TYR A 165 -21.92 -2.58 13.76
N THR A 166 -22.86 -3.26 13.10
CA THR A 166 -22.57 -4.57 12.51
C THR A 166 -22.25 -4.40 11.04
N PHE A 167 -21.60 -5.37 10.42
CA PHE A 167 -21.38 -5.36 8.98
C PHE A 167 -21.45 -6.75 8.39
N ASP A 168 -22.02 -6.87 7.20
CA ASP A 168 -21.98 -8.12 6.44
C ASP A 168 -20.91 -8.04 5.37
N VAL A 169 -20.34 -9.21 5.05
CA VAL A 169 -19.28 -9.35 4.06
C VAL A 169 -19.85 -9.98 2.80
N TYR A 170 -19.55 -9.35 1.66
CA TYR A 170 -20.05 -9.74 0.36
C TYR A 170 -18.90 -9.86 -0.64
N TYR A 171 -19.23 -10.49 -1.76
CA TYR A 171 -18.33 -10.67 -2.89
C TYR A 171 -19.00 -10.19 -4.17
N THR A 172 -18.23 -9.52 -5.02
CA THR A 172 -18.66 -9.31 -6.41
C THR A 172 -18.57 -10.64 -7.17
N LYS A 173 -19.21 -10.71 -8.34
CA LYS A 173 -18.89 -11.74 -9.32
C LYS A 173 -17.42 -11.62 -9.73
N TYR A 174 -16.83 -12.71 -10.20
CA TYR A 174 -15.52 -12.62 -10.86
C TYR A 174 -15.62 -11.86 -12.17
N SER A 175 -14.56 -11.12 -12.49
CA SER A 175 -14.32 -10.58 -13.83
C SER A 175 -14.17 -11.70 -14.85
N SER A 176 -14.24 -11.33 -16.13
CA SER A 176 -13.77 -12.19 -17.21
C SER A 176 -12.28 -12.52 -17.04
N TRP A 177 -11.86 -13.66 -17.61
CA TRP A 177 -10.46 -14.05 -17.67
C TRP A 177 -9.67 -13.07 -18.53
N LEU A 178 -8.54 -12.62 -18.00
CA LEU A 178 -7.54 -11.79 -18.66
C LEU A 178 -6.30 -12.62 -18.96
N LYS A 179 -5.74 -12.43 -20.15
CA LYS A 179 -4.44 -13.01 -20.52
C LYS A 179 -3.31 -12.37 -19.73
N GLU A 180 -2.20 -13.10 -19.60
CA GLU A 180 -1.00 -12.64 -18.88
C GLU A 180 -0.51 -11.27 -19.35
N GLU A 181 -0.56 -11.01 -20.66
CA GLU A 181 -0.19 -9.73 -21.28
C GLU A 181 -1.04 -8.52 -20.85
N LYS A 182 -2.17 -8.74 -20.16
CA LYS A 182 -3.07 -7.71 -19.62
C LYS A 182 -2.98 -7.58 -18.09
N VAL A 183 -2.00 -8.25 -17.50
CA VAL A 183 -1.77 -8.27 -16.05
C VAL A 183 -0.42 -7.62 -15.77
N LYS A 184 -0.37 -6.77 -14.75
CA LYS A 184 0.88 -6.12 -14.33
C LYS A 184 1.89 -7.16 -13.87
N LYS A 185 3.16 -6.93 -14.20
CA LYS A 185 4.28 -7.82 -13.84
C LYS A 185 4.72 -7.70 -12.37
N THR A 186 4.24 -6.69 -11.65
CA THR A 186 4.54 -6.45 -10.24
C THR A 186 3.29 -6.53 -9.38
N LYS A 187 3.45 -7.08 -8.17
CA LYS A 187 2.35 -7.19 -7.22
C LYS A 187 2.02 -5.84 -6.62
N ASP A 188 0.73 -5.59 -6.43
CA ASP A 188 0.24 -4.46 -5.67
C ASP A 188 0.60 -4.60 -4.19
N LYS A 189 1.07 -3.51 -3.57
CA LYS A 189 1.55 -3.53 -2.18
C LYS A 189 0.41 -3.68 -1.16
N LYS A 190 -0.80 -3.20 -1.48
CA LYS A 190 -1.95 -3.23 -0.58
C LYS A 190 -2.60 -4.61 -0.58
N PHE A 191 -2.74 -5.22 -1.75
CA PHE A 191 -3.49 -6.47 -1.91
C PHE A 191 -2.61 -7.72 -2.11
N GLY A 192 -1.33 -7.56 -2.44
CA GLY A 192 -0.41 -8.68 -2.64
C GLY A 192 -0.65 -9.52 -3.90
N ILE A 193 -1.41 -9.00 -4.86
CA ILE A 193 -1.80 -9.67 -6.12
C ILE A 193 -1.26 -8.92 -7.33
N TYR A 194 -1.21 -9.58 -8.49
CA TYR A 194 -0.90 -8.92 -9.76
C TYR A 194 -2.16 -8.26 -10.31
N MET A 195 -2.21 -6.93 -10.28
CA MET A 195 -3.39 -6.17 -10.73
C MET A 195 -3.50 -6.19 -12.26
N PRO A 196 -4.71 -6.07 -12.82
CA PRO A 196 -4.86 -5.87 -14.25
C PRO A 196 -4.22 -4.54 -14.68
N GLU A 197 -3.78 -4.45 -15.94
CA GLU A 197 -3.30 -3.19 -16.52
C GLU A 197 -4.42 -2.14 -16.57
N ASP A 198 -5.63 -2.57 -16.92
CA ASP A 198 -6.84 -1.76 -16.90
C ASP A 198 -7.65 -2.04 -15.62
N SER A 199 -7.84 -1.01 -14.79
CA SER A 199 -8.60 -1.10 -13.55
C SER A 199 -10.10 -1.33 -13.77
N ASN A 200 -10.65 -0.97 -14.93
CA ASN A 200 -12.08 -1.12 -15.21
C ASN A 200 -12.53 -2.58 -15.32
N VAL A 201 -11.58 -3.52 -15.38
CA VAL A 201 -11.87 -4.95 -15.34
C VAL A 201 -12.27 -5.41 -13.94
N ILE A 202 -11.88 -4.66 -12.90
CA ILE A 202 -12.22 -4.98 -11.52
C ILE A 202 -13.69 -4.63 -11.30
N PRO A 203 -14.51 -5.58 -10.83
CA PRO A 203 -15.93 -5.32 -10.59
C PRO A 203 -16.14 -4.21 -9.54
N ASP A 204 -17.09 -3.32 -9.82
CA ASP A 204 -17.46 -2.24 -8.91
C ASP A 204 -18.14 -2.78 -7.64
N VAL A 205 -17.88 -2.10 -6.52
CA VAL A 205 -18.56 -2.34 -5.26
C VAL A 205 -19.79 -1.43 -5.20
N PRO A 206 -21.00 -1.95 -4.93
CA PRO A 206 -22.18 -1.11 -4.80
C PRO A 206 -22.08 -0.22 -3.56
N GLU A 207 -22.55 1.03 -3.66
CA GLU A 207 -22.72 1.90 -2.50
C GLU A 207 -23.79 1.31 -1.55
N PRO A 208 -23.60 1.33 -0.21
CA PRO A 208 -22.53 1.99 0.56
C PRO A 208 -21.34 1.07 0.91
N GLY A 209 -21.06 0.06 0.08
CA GLY A 209 -20.06 -0.97 0.33
C GLY A 209 -18.63 -0.44 0.35
N LYS A 210 -17.83 -0.96 1.28
CA LYS A 210 -16.41 -0.63 1.42
C LYS A 210 -15.52 -1.83 1.11
N VAL A 211 -14.57 -1.64 0.21
CA VAL A 211 -13.59 -2.66 -0.19
C VAL A 211 -12.79 -3.14 1.01
N ILE A 212 -12.75 -4.46 1.20
CA ILE A 212 -11.87 -5.14 2.16
C ILE A 212 -10.59 -5.58 1.43
N THR A 213 -10.73 -6.38 0.37
CA THR A 213 -9.60 -6.87 -0.45
C THR A 213 -10.06 -7.20 -1.86
N ILE A 214 -9.09 -7.41 -2.76
CA ILE A 214 -9.29 -7.92 -4.11
C ILE A 214 -8.64 -9.30 -4.16
N GLU A 215 -9.39 -10.29 -4.64
CA GLU A 215 -8.91 -11.66 -4.81
C GLU A 215 -8.57 -11.90 -6.29
N GLN A 216 -7.41 -12.50 -6.53
CA GLN A 216 -6.97 -12.94 -7.85
C GLN A 216 -7.07 -14.47 -7.93
N GLU A 217 -7.67 -14.96 -9.01
CA GLU A 217 -7.64 -16.37 -9.38
C GLU A 217 -6.87 -16.51 -10.69
N THR A 218 -6.01 -17.53 -10.79
CA THR A 218 -5.23 -17.83 -11.98
C THR A 218 -5.58 -19.19 -12.56
N LYS A 219 -5.50 -19.32 -13.88
CA LYS A 219 -5.73 -20.58 -14.59
C LYS A 219 -4.83 -20.68 -15.81
N ASN A 220 -4.21 -21.84 -15.97
CA ASN A 220 -3.43 -22.16 -17.16
C ASN A 220 -4.35 -22.59 -18.31
N THR A 221 -3.99 -22.17 -19.51
CA THR A 221 -4.62 -22.64 -20.75
C THR A 221 -3.54 -23.04 -21.75
N TYR A 222 -3.85 -23.98 -22.62
CA TYR A 222 -2.89 -24.70 -23.44
C TYR A 222 -3.27 -24.63 -24.91
N SER A 223 -2.30 -24.35 -25.77
CA SER A 223 -2.46 -24.35 -27.23
C SER A 223 -1.36 -25.24 -27.80
N TYR A 224 -1.70 -26.16 -28.69
CA TYR A 224 -0.73 -27.09 -29.26
C TYR A 224 -0.68 -27.03 -30.78
N ARG A 225 0.40 -27.56 -31.35
CA ARG A 225 0.55 -27.82 -32.78
C ARG A 225 1.33 -29.11 -32.98
N ASP A 226 1.10 -29.76 -34.11
CA ASP A 226 1.73 -31.05 -34.43
C ASP A 226 2.70 -30.91 -35.60
N LYS A 227 3.82 -31.63 -35.53
CA LYS A 227 4.73 -31.91 -36.63
C LYS A 227 4.11 -33.00 -37.50
N ARG A 228 4.23 -32.86 -38.81
CA ARG A 228 3.74 -33.80 -39.82
C ARG A 228 4.80 -34.05 -40.87
N TRP A 229 4.87 -35.28 -41.36
CA TRP A 229 5.77 -35.70 -42.42
C TRP A 229 5.00 -36.41 -43.53
N LEU A 230 5.57 -36.42 -44.72
CA LEU A 230 5.22 -37.39 -45.74
C LEU A 230 5.80 -38.76 -45.36
N TYR A 231 5.08 -39.81 -45.73
CA TYR A 231 5.50 -41.18 -45.57
C TYR A 231 5.45 -41.89 -46.92
N TYR A 232 6.32 -42.87 -47.14
CA TYR A 232 6.39 -43.63 -48.38
C TYR A 232 6.37 -45.14 -48.14
N ARG A 233 5.94 -45.88 -49.17
CA ARG A 233 5.67 -47.33 -49.09
C ARG A 233 6.89 -48.21 -49.28
N THR A 234 7.82 -47.80 -50.15
CA THR A 234 8.93 -48.64 -50.62
C THR A 234 10.26 -47.90 -50.42
N PRO A 235 11.23 -48.49 -49.72
CA PRO A 235 12.54 -47.87 -49.55
C PRO A 235 13.35 -48.02 -50.84
N ASN A 236 13.94 -46.92 -51.31
CA ASN A 236 14.88 -46.88 -52.44
C ASN A 236 15.68 -45.57 -52.39
N ASP A 237 16.94 -45.55 -52.82
CA ASP A 237 17.81 -44.37 -52.71
C ASP A 237 17.87 -43.52 -53.98
N ASN A 238 16.81 -43.60 -54.79
CA ASN A 238 16.77 -42.99 -56.11
C ASN A 238 16.08 -41.62 -56.15
N TYR A 239 15.95 -40.95 -55.01
CA TYR A 239 15.31 -39.65 -54.85
C TYR A 239 16.31 -38.55 -54.48
N SER A 240 16.21 -37.40 -55.13
CA SER A 240 17.00 -36.21 -54.86
C SER A 240 16.60 -35.55 -53.54
N ALA A 241 17.45 -34.65 -53.06
CA ALA A 241 17.02 -33.61 -52.12
C ALA A 241 15.90 -32.74 -52.72
N TYR A 242 15.16 -32.04 -51.86
CA TYR A 242 14.12 -31.10 -52.28
C TYR A 242 14.70 -29.96 -53.11
N SER A 243 14.14 -29.75 -54.31
CA SER A 243 14.56 -28.70 -55.24
C SER A 243 13.35 -28.07 -55.93
N ASN A 244 13.43 -26.77 -56.22
CA ASN A 244 12.49 -26.08 -57.11
C ASN A 244 12.82 -26.30 -58.59
N GLU A 245 14.06 -26.66 -58.91
CA GLU A 245 14.59 -26.87 -60.26
C GLU A 245 15.02 -28.33 -60.50
N PRO A 246 15.10 -28.79 -61.77
CA PRO A 246 15.55 -30.15 -62.08
C PRO A 246 16.94 -30.45 -61.51
N VAL A 247 17.10 -31.65 -60.95
CA VAL A 247 18.38 -32.07 -60.34
C VAL A 247 19.12 -33.01 -61.31
N PRO A 248 20.38 -32.72 -61.67
CA PRO A 248 21.17 -33.61 -62.53
C PRO A 248 21.21 -35.04 -61.98
N GLY A 249 21.01 -36.03 -62.86
CA GLY A 249 20.92 -37.44 -62.48
C GLY A 249 19.51 -37.92 -62.08
N TYR A 250 18.52 -37.03 -62.00
CA TYR A 250 17.13 -37.36 -61.65
C TYR A 250 16.15 -36.92 -62.74
N ALA A 251 15.67 -37.88 -63.54
CA ALA A 251 14.90 -37.60 -64.76
C ALA A 251 13.46 -37.11 -64.51
N ASN A 252 12.84 -37.50 -63.38
CA ASN A 252 11.40 -37.32 -63.17
C ASN A 252 11.09 -36.49 -61.94
N LYS A 253 10.15 -35.54 -62.06
CA LYS A 253 9.65 -34.72 -60.94
C LYS A 253 8.53 -35.44 -60.18
N ASP A 254 8.62 -35.58 -58.87
CA ASP A 254 7.53 -36.14 -58.06
C ASP A 254 6.63 -35.06 -57.46
N ILE A 255 5.54 -34.75 -58.15
CA ILE A 255 4.56 -33.75 -57.69
C ILE A 255 3.89 -34.10 -56.35
N SER A 256 3.88 -35.38 -55.95
CA SER A 256 3.26 -35.80 -54.67
C SER A 256 4.09 -35.42 -53.46
N THR A 257 5.37 -35.07 -53.68
CA THR A 257 6.28 -34.63 -52.62
C THR A 257 6.22 -33.13 -52.36
N LYS A 258 5.38 -32.37 -53.07
CA LYS A 258 5.37 -30.91 -53.02
C LYS A 258 5.37 -30.37 -51.58
N ILE A 259 6.42 -29.64 -51.23
CA ILE A 259 6.51 -28.83 -50.01
C ILE A 259 6.76 -27.36 -50.34
N THR A 260 6.66 -26.50 -49.34
CA THR A 260 6.92 -25.07 -49.45
C THR A 260 8.18 -24.74 -48.67
N SER A 261 9.11 -24.00 -49.28
CA SER A 261 10.32 -23.52 -48.61
C SER A 261 9.99 -22.60 -47.44
N ALA A 262 10.97 -22.38 -46.57
CA ALA A 262 10.90 -21.25 -45.65
C ALA A 262 10.75 -19.93 -46.45
N PRO A 263 10.00 -18.94 -45.93
CA PRO A 263 9.89 -17.63 -46.55
C PRO A 263 11.25 -16.93 -46.58
N SER A 264 11.54 -16.25 -47.68
CA SER A 264 12.71 -15.38 -47.78
C SER A 264 12.60 -14.22 -46.79
N ASP A 265 13.75 -13.63 -46.43
CA ASP A 265 13.76 -12.33 -45.76
C ASP A 265 12.94 -11.30 -46.57
N TRP A 266 12.29 -10.39 -45.85
CA TRP A 266 11.59 -9.26 -46.47
C TRP A 266 12.60 -8.31 -47.11
N SER A 267 12.32 -7.91 -48.34
CA SER A 267 13.17 -7.00 -49.11
C SER A 267 12.33 -5.97 -49.87
N PRO A 268 12.77 -4.70 -49.99
CA PRO A 268 12.15 -3.74 -50.91
C PRO A 268 12.30 -4.12 -52.39
N ASN A 269 13.25 -5.00 -52.72
CA ASN A 269 13.47 -5.44 -54.09
C ASN A 269 12.42 -6.48 -54.48
N TYR A 270 11.76 -6.27 -55.63
CA TYR A 270 10.82 -7.23 -56.16
C TYR A 270 11.58 -8.49 -56.63
N PRO A 271 11.21 -9.70 -56.16
CA PRO A 271 11.91 -10.91 -56.54
C PRO A 271 11.53 -11.37 -57.96
N ASP A 272 12.46 -12.05 -58.63
CA ASP A 272 12.20 -12.62 -59.95
C ASP A 272 10.99 -13.56 -59.92
N LYS A 273 10.10 -13.40 -60.90
CA LYS A 273 8.94 -14.28 -61.06
C LYS A 273 9.41 -15.64 -61.60
N LYS A 274 9.07 -16.69 -60.87
CA LYS A 274 9.31 -18.08 -61.26
C LYS A 274 8.01 -18.85 -61.08
N THR A 275 7.79 -19.89 -61.89
CA THR A 275 6.55 -20.70 -61.85
C THR A 275 6.36 -21.45 -60.53
N TYR A 276 7.44 -21.70 -59.80
CA TYR A 276 7.43 -22.32 -58.48
C TYR A 276 7.32 -21.32 -57.32
N ARG A 277 7.38 -20.01 -57.58
CA ARG A 277 7.54 -18.97 -56.55
C ARG A 277 6.22 -18.25 -56.24
N PHE A 278 5.91 -18.14 -54.96
CA PHE A 278 4.77 -17.39 -54.44
C PHE A 278 5.27 -16.14 -53.73
N ILE A 279 4.95 -14.96 -54.27
CA ILE A 279 5.42 -13.68 -53.77
C ILE A 279 4.33 -13.03 -52.92
N SER A 280 4.66 -12.69 -51.68
CA SER A 280 3.84 -11.89 -50.77
C SER A 280 4.32 -10.45 -50.76
N THR A 281 3.38 -9.51 -50.71
CA THR A 281 3.67 -8.06 -50.62
C THR A 281 3.05 -7.48 -49.37
N LYS A 282 3.81 -6.66 -48.64
CA LYS A 282 3.33 -5.89 -47.50
C LYS A 282 3.95 -4.48 -47.49
N THR A 283 3.42 -3.58 -46.68
CA THR A 283 4.06 -2.31 -46.36
C THR A 283 5.11 -2.51 -45.28
N GLY A 284 6.36 -2.13 -45.55
CA GLY A 284 7.47 -2.20 -44.61
C GLY A 284 7.76 -0.85 -43.95
N TYR A 285 8.13 -0.92 -42.67
CA TYR A 285 8.49 0.22 -41.82
C TYR A 285 9.91 0.04 -41.27
N ARG A 286 10.52 1.15 -40.84
CA ARG A 286 11.70 1.09 -39.98
C ARG A 286 11.27 1.06 -38.53
N TRP A 287 12.02 0.33 -37.72
CA TRP A 287 11.75 0.18 -36.30
C TRP A 287 12.97 0.67 -35.52
N TYR A 288 12.79 1.46 -34.47
CA TYR A 288 13.90 1.94 -33.63
C TYR A 288 13.57 1.92 -32.14
N LYS A 289 14.61 1.86 -31.32
CA LYS A 289 14.56 2.16 -29.88
C LYS A 289 15.21 3.52 -29.62
N LYS A 290 14.75 4.24 -28.59
CA LYS A 290 15.44 5.44 -28.10
C LYS A 290 16.43 5.00 -27.02
N VAL A 291 17.72 5.11 -27.30
CA VAL A 291 18.79 4.84 -26.33
C VAL A 291 19.53 6.15 -26.11
N ASN A 292 19.53 6.67 -24.87
CA ASN A 292 20.12 7.96 -24.51
C ASN A 292 19.68 9.11 -25.43
N GLY A 293 18.37 9.17 -25.75
CA GLY A 293 17.79 10.20 -26.61
C GLY A 293 18.05 10.02 -28.11
N LYS A 294 18.92 9.08 -28.54
CA LYS A 294 19.23 8.81 -29.96
C LYS A 294 18.42 7.62 -30.49
N LYS A 295 17.99 7.70 -31.76
CA LYS A 295 17.33 6.58 -32.45
C LYS A 295 18.36 5.52 -32.82
N VAL A 296 18.18 4.29 -32.34
CA VAL A 296 18.94 3.10 -32.76
C VAL A 296 18.00 2.21 -33.55
N TYR A 297 18.24 2.07 -34.85
CA TYR A 297 17.36 1.32 -35.75
C TYR A 297 17.66 -0.18 -35.74
N TRP A 298 16.60 -0.97 -35.76
CA TRP A 298 16.66 -2.42 -35.87
C TRP A 298 17.21 -2.86 -37.24
N LYS A 299 18.03 -3.92 -37.25
CA LYS A 299 18.70 -4.46 -38.45
C LYS A 299 19.25 -3.37 -39.39
N SER A 300 19.93 -2.37 -38.80
CA SER A 300 20.52 -1.23 -39.52
C SER A 300 19.51 -0.42 -40.36
N GLY A 301 18.24 -0.37 -39.96
CA GLY A 301 17.21 0.42 -40.64
C GLY A 301 16.61 -0.23 -41.88
N LYS A 302 16.74 -1.56 -42.02
CA LYS A 302 15.99 -2.34 -43.01
C LYS A 302 14.48 -2.24 -42.76
N TYR A 303 13.69 -2.33 -43.83
CA TYR A 303 12.23 -2.22 -43.76
C TYR A 303 11.59 -3.58 -43.48
N TYR A 304 10.69 -3.62 -42.49
CA TYR A 304 9.94 -4.82 -42.11
C TYR A 304 8.48 -4.50 -41.83
N PRO A 305 7.55 -5.40 -42.20
CA PRO A 305 6.13 -5.14 -42.04
C PRO A 305 5.64 -5.25 -40.60
N GLU A 306 6.31 -6.06 -39.79
CA GLU A 306 5.89 -6.40 -38.43
C GLU A 306 6.91 -5.90 -37.41
N MET A 307 6.43 -5.60 -36.20
CA MET A 307 7.27 -5.13 -35.10
C MET A 307 8.26 -6.23 -34.71
N PRO A 308 9.56 -5.92 -34.51
CA PRO A 308 10.57 -6.94 -34.21
C PRO A 308 10.33 -7.66 -32.88
N GLU A 309 10.18 -6.86 -31.83
CA GLU A 309 9.93 -7.25 -30.45
C GLU A 309 9.31 -6.06 -29.71
N GLU A 310 8.76 -6.32 -28.53
CA GLU A 310 8.17 -5.29 -27.69
C GLU A 310 9.18 -4.15 -27.38
N GLY A 311 8.68 -2.91 -27.40
CA GLY A 311 9.47 -1.71 -27.10
C GLY A 311 10.14 -1.04 -28.31
N TYR A 312 10.02 -1.58 -29.52
CA TYR A 312 10.38 -0.85 -30.74
C TYR A 312 9.29 0.14 -31.15
N ILE A 313 9.70 1.32 -31.58
CA ILE A 313 8.82 2.37 -32.10
C ILE A 313 8.85 2.30 -33.63
N LYS A 314 7.66 2.32 -34.24
CA LYS A 314 7.49 2.40 -35.69
C LYS A 314 7.87 3.80 -36.17
N ASP A 315 8.75 3.87 -37.18
CA ASP A 315 9.04 5.11 -37.89
C ASP A 315 8.10 5.25 -39.09
N ASP A 316 7.09 6.11 -38.96
CA ASP A 316 6.08 6.37 -40.00
C ASP A 316 6.54 7.41 -41.04
N SER A 317 7.74 7.98 -40.93
CA SER A 317 8.20 9.04 -41.84
C SER A 317 8.39 8.57 -43.28
N LYS A 318 8.78 7.30 -43.47
CA LYS A 318 8.95 6.66 -44.78
C LYS A 318 8.48 5.21 -44.72
N LYS A 319 7.60 4.83 -45.64
CA LYS A 319 7.11 3.46 -45.84
C LYS A 319 7.41 3.02 -47.26
N VAL A 320 7.73 1.74 -47.44
CA VAL A 320 8.02 1.16 -48.75
C VAL A 320 7.27 -0.16 -48.90
N SER A 321 6.98 -0.57 -50.14
CA SER A 321 6.54 -1.94 -50.40
C SER A 321 7.72 -2.89 -50.17
N VAL A 322 7.48 -3.95 -49.42
CA VAL A 322 8.42 -5.04 -49.20
C VAL A 322 7.82 -6.35 -49.68
N TYR A 323 8.69 -7.24 -50.14
CA TYR A 323 8.36 -8.51 -50.74
C TYR A 323 9.09 -9.63 -50.00
N SER A 324 8.41 -10.75 -49.81
CA SER A 324 8.98 -12.01 -49.35
C SER A 324 8.37 -13.11 -50.21
N TYR A 325 9.09 -14.18 -50.45
CA TYR A 325 8.58 -15.28 -51.26
C TYR A 325 8.86 -16.64 -50.63
N THR A 326 8.04 -17.61 -51.01
CA THR A 326 8.27 -19.03 -50.76
C THR A 326 8.28 -19.76 -52.09
N ASP A 327 9.12 -20.78 -52.21
CA ASP A 327 9.22 -21.61 -53.40
C ASP A 327 8.58 -22.98 -53.15
N SER A 328 7.94 -23.53 -54.18
CA SER A 328 7.51 -24.93 -54.19
C SER A 328 8.70 -25.83 -54.48
N LEU A 329 9.00 -26.70 -53.54
CA LEU A 329 10.07 -27.69 -53.65
C LEU A 329 9.47 -29.07 -53.90
N TYR A 330 10.20 -29.88 -54.66
CA TYR A 330 9.83 -31.24 -55.02
C TYR A 330 11.07 -32.12 -54.94
N ARG A 331 10.89 -33.41 -54.68
CA ARG A 331 11.93 -34.39 -54.97
C ARG A 331 11.84 -34.82 -56.43
N TYR A 332 12.99 -35.16 -56.99
CA TYR A 332 13.12 -35.75 -58.31
C TYR A 332 13.62 -37.19 -58.15
N TYR A 333 13.26 -38.08 -59.06
CA TYR A 333 13.65 -39.49 -58.98
C TYR A 333 14.17 -40.04 -60.30
N ASN A 334 14.99 -41.07 -60.21
CA ASN A 334 15.48 -41.84 -61.35
C ASN A 334 15.18 -43.34 -61.15
N GLY A 335 14.40 -43.96 -62.04
CA GLY A 335 13.90 -45.33 -61.82
C GLY A 335 12.54 -45.38 -61.11
N PRO A 336 12.24 -46.39 -60.26
CA PRO A 336 10.89 -46.59 -59.73
C PRO A 336 10.48 -45.49 -58.74
N LYS A 337 9.27 -44.94 -58.96
CA LYS A 337 8.67 -43.91 -58.11
C LYS A 337 8.28 -44.48 -56.74
N ARG A 338 8.60 -43.76 -55.65
CA ARG A 338 8.06 -44.03 -54.32
C ARG A 338 6.55 -43.77 -54.29
N GLY A 339 5.80 -44.69 -53.69
CA GLY A 339 4.40 -44.42 -53.33
C GLY A 339 4.32 -43.58 -52.08
N TYR A 340 4.24 -42.25 -52.21
CA TYR A 340 4.02 -41.33 -51.08
C TYR A 340 2.55 -41.31 -50.64
N GLY A 341 2.33 -41.23 -49.33
CA GLY A 341 1.04 -40.96 -48.70
C GLY A 341 0.88 -39.48 -48.36
N GLY A 342 -0.19 -39.15 -47.63
CA GLY A 342 -0.42 -37.79 -47.13
C GLY A 342 0.44 -37.43 -45.91
N PHE A 343 0.45 -36.14 -45.59
CA PHE A 343 1.08 -35.63 -44.37
C PHE A 343 0.40 -36.18 -43.11
N SER A 344 1.18 -36.83 -42.25
CA SER A 344 0.70 -37.40 -40.99
C SER A 344 1.69 -37.12 -39.86
N SER A 345 1.17 -37.00 -38.64
CA SER A 345 1.98 -36.94 -37.43
C SER A 345 2.36 -38.32 -36.91
N LYS A 346 1.59 -39.35 -37.27
CA LYS A 346 1.83 -40.76 -36.87
C LYS A 346 2.11 -41.61 -38.11
N VAL A 347 2.90 -42.66 -37.94
CA VAL A 347 3.24 -43.60 -39.03
C VAL A 347 1.97 -44.26 -39.57
N PRO A 348 1.59 -44.07 -40.85
CA PRO A 348 0.47 -44.78 -41.46
C PRO A 348 0.84 -46.24 -41.75
N SER A 349 -0.08 -47.19 -41.50
CA SER A 349 0.18 -48.63 -41.65
C SER A 349 0.68 -49.06 -43.04
N LYS A 350 0.24 -48.39 -44.11
CA LYS A 350 0.63 -48.67 -45.50
C LYS A 350 1.90 -47.93 -45.97
N TYR A 351 2.42 -47.01 -45.16
CA TYR A 351 3.54 -46.14 -45.51
C TYR A 351 4.52 -46.07 -44.32
N PRO A 352 5.34 -47.11 -44.10
CA PRO A 352 6.12 -47.23 -42.86
C PRO A 352 7.36 -46.33 -42.83
N TYR A 353 7.81 -45.81 -43.97
CA TYR A 353 9.04 -45.02 -44.06
C TYR A 353 8.74 -43.53 -44.03
N ARG A 354 9.40 -42.78 -43.14
CA ARG A 354 9.22 -41.32 -42.96
C ARG A 354 10.20 -40.55 -43.84
N ASP A 355 9.74 -39.46 -44.44
CA ASP A 355 10.59 -38.49 -45.15
C ASP A 355 10.84 -37.28 -44.24
N ASP A 356 11.97 -37.27 -43.55
CA ASP A 356 12.28 -36.25 -42.52
C ASP A 356 12.38 -34.83 -43.07
N ASP A 357 12.88 -34.67 -44.31
CA ASP A 357 13.03 -33.35 -44.94
C ASP A 357 11.67 -32.72 -45.33
N SER A 358 10.58 -33.48 -45.27
CA SER A 358 9.24 -32.98 -45.56
C SER A 358 8.55 -32.30 -44.37
N MET A 359 9.17 -32.31 -43.18
CA MET A 359 8.53 -31.88 -41.94
C MET A 359 7.83 -30.52 -42.04
N LYS A 360 6.57 -30.46 -41.61
CA LYS A 360 5.82 -29.21 -41.45
C LYS A 360 4.98 -29.20 -40.18
N TYR A 361 4.68 -28.00 -39.70
CA TYR A 361 3.77 -27.80 -38.55
C TYR A 361 2.31 -27.64 -39.00
N THR A 362 1.39 -28.08 -38.16
CA THR A 362 0.01 -27.56 -38.18
C THR A 362 -0.04 -26.14 -37.62
N SER A 363 -1.15 -25.44 -37.86
CA SER A 363 -1.47 -24.24 -37.10
C SER A 363 -1.62 -24.57 -35.61
N TRP A 364 -1.33 -23.59 -34.77
CA TRP A 364 -1.68 -23.65 -33.35
C TRP A 364 -3.20 -23.78 -33.20
N THR A 365 -3.63 -24.65 -32.29
CA THR A 365 -5.03 -24.74 -31.90
C THR A 365 -5.47 -23.50 -31.13
N GLY A 366 -6.79 -23.38 -30.92
CA GLY A 366 -7.32 -22.57 -29.82
C GLY A 366 -6.75 -23.01 -28.47
N TYR A 367 -6.98 -22.19 -27.45
CA TYR A 367 -6.57 -22.49 -26.08
C TYR A 367 -7.62 -23.39 -25.41
N TYR A 368 -7.14 -24.46 -24.79
CA TYR A 368 -7.92 -25.40 -23.98
C TYR A 368 -7.55 -25.28 -22.51
N ASP A 369 -8.43 -25.75 -21.64
CA ASP A 369 -8.21 -25.72 -20.19
C ASP A 369 -7.26 -26.81 -19.69
N GLU A 370 -6.99 -27.81 -20.52
CA GLU A 370 -6.17 -28.97 -20.21
C GLU A 370 -5.04 -29.12 -21.23
N SER A 371 -3.93 -29.70 -20.77
CA SER A 371 -2.81 -30.04 -21.65
C SER A 371 -3.20 -31.22 -22.55
N HIS A 372 -2.82 -31.11 -23.81
CA HIS A 372 -2.94 -32.19 -24.80
C HIS A 372 -1.57 -32.80 -25.13
N LEU A 373 -0.52 -32.44 -24.39
CA LEU A 373 0.82 -33.00 -24.51
C LEU A 373 0.97 -34.16 -23.51
N ASP A 374 1.26 -35.35 -24.02
CA ASP A 374 1.47 -36.55 -23.21
C ASP A 374 2.65 -37.39 -23.73
N GLY A 375 3.01 -38.46 -23.01
CA GLY A 375 4.13 -39.33 -23.38
C GLY A 375 3.99 -40.03 -24.74
N THR A 376 2.76 -40.16 -25.27
CA THR A 376 2.50 -40.81 -26.56
C THR A 376 2.62 -39.85 -27.75
N ASN A 377 2.56 -38.55 -27.50
CA ASN A 377 2.52 -37.52 -28.53
C ASN A 377 3.66 -36.48 -28.47
N ASN A 378 4.47 -36.48 -27.41
CA ASN A 378 5.55 -35.52 -27.19
C ASN A 378 6.61 -35.42 -28.32
N TRP A 379 6.78 -36.48 -29.11
CA TRP A 379 7.78 -36.50 -30.19
C TRP A 379 7.32 -35.74 -31.44
N TYR A 380 6.02 -35.53 -31.62
CA TYR A 380 5.47 -34.72 -32.72
C TYR A 380 4.68 -33.49 -32.26
N ARG A 381 4.24 -33.42 -31.01
CA ARG A 381 3.43 -32.30 -30.50
C ARG A 381 4.28 -31.30 -29.74
N GLU A 382 4.03 -30.02 -30.02
CA GLU A 382 4.53 -28.89 -29.23
C GLU A 382 3.33 -28.19 -28.57
N GLU A 383 3.49 -27.79 -27.32
CA GLU A 383 2.46 -27.09 -26.56
C GLU A 383 3.03 -25.81 -25.94
N ARG A 384 2.21 -24.76 -25.91
CA ARG A 384 2.49 -23.52 -25.20
C ARG A 384 1.40 -23.24 -24.17
N ILE A 385 1.80 -22.62 -23.08
CA ILE A 385 0.96 -22.32 -21.92
C ILE A 385 0.71 -20.81 -21.88
N ASN A 386 -0.50 -20.40 -21.51
CA ASN A 386 -0.84 -19.04 -21.17
C ASN A 386 -1.50 -19.01 -19.78
N VAL A 387 -1.02 -18.13 -18.90
CA VAL A 387 -1.55 -17.95 -17.54
C VAL A 387 -2.59 -16.83 -17.56
N ASN A 388 -3.86 -17.19 -17.41
CA ASN A 388 -4.93 -16.21 -17.31
C ASN A 388 -5.23 -15.85 -15.85
N SER A 389 -5.70 -14.63 -15.62
CA SER A 389 -6.12 -14.13 -14.30
C SER A 389 -7.54 -13.57 -14.34
N ARG A 390 -8.28 -13.71 -13.24
CA ARG A 390 -9.56 -13.00 -13.02
C ARG A 390 -9.66 -12.50 -11.60
N TYR A 391 -10.54 -11.52 -11.37
CA TYR A 391 -10.57 -10.76 -10.13
C TYR A 391 -11.98 -10.67 -9.57
N ARG A 392 -12.11 -10.68 -8.24
CA ARG A 392 -13.34 -10.28 -7.54
C ARG A 392 -13.00 -9.43 -6.34
N VAL A 393 -13.94 -8.58 -5.92
CA VAL A 393 -13.77 -7.71 -4.77
C VAL A 393 -14.55 -8.27 -3.59
N LYS A 394 -13.87 -8.41 -2.45
CA LYS A 394 -14.48 -8.66 -1.15
C LYS A 394 -14.75 -7.33 -0.49
N TYR A 395 -15.99 -7.07 -0.10
CA TYR A 395 -16.39 -5.79 0.49
C TYR A 395 -17.33 -6.00 1.68
N LYS A 396 -17.49 -4.96 2.51
CA LYS A 396 -18.44 -4.97 3.63
C LYS A 396 -19.42 -3.81 3.54
N ILE A 397 -20.65 -4.06 3.98
CA ILE A 397 -21.67 -3.02 4.16
C ILE A 397 -21.97 -2.92 5.64
N TYR A 398 -21.91 -1.70 6.18
CA TYR A 398 -22.23 -1.44 7.57
C TYR A 398 -23.72 -1.24 7.76
N SER A 399 -24.23 -1.67 8.90
CA SER A 399 -25.52 -1.23 9.42
C SER A 399 -25.48 0.27 9.75
N VAL A 400 -26.63 0.84 10.12
CA VAL A 400 -26.65 2.05 10.95
C VAL A 400 -26.14 1.74 12.36
N LEU A 401 -25.92 2.77 13.19
CA LEU A 401 -25.57 2.56 14.59
C LEU A 401 -26.67 1.74 15.26
N HIS A 402 -26.28 0.69 15.98
CA HIS A 402 -27.24 -0.22 16.62
C HIS A 402 -27.94 0.40 17.84
N LEU A 403 -27.32 1.40 18.47
CA LEU A 403 -27.93 2.12 19.59
C LEU A 403 -28.34 3.53 19.17
N ASP A 404 -29.51 3.98 19.62
CA ASP A 404 -30.04 5.34 19.34
C ASP A 404 -29.10 6.45 19.84
N SER A 405 -28.34 6.17 20.89
CA SER A 405 -27.37 7.08 21.48
C SER A 405 -26.11 6.33 21.91
N TYR A 406 -25.01 7.05 22.05
CA TYR A 406 -23.82 6.52 22.73
C TYR A 406 -24.13 6.34 24.22
N VAL A 407 -23.66 5.24 24.81
CA VAL A 407 -23.97 4.83 26.19
C VAL A 407 -22.70 4.52 26.98
N THR A 408 -22.78 4.47 28.31
CA THR A 408 -21.65 4.05 29.16
C THR A 408 -21.32 2.56 28.97
N GLU A 409 -20.14 2.11 29.42
CA GLU A 409 -19.75 0.68 29.33
C GLU A 409 -20.76 -0.24 30.04
N ALA A 410 -21.23 0.15 31.23
CA ALA A 410 -22.22 -0.61 31.99
C ALA A 410 -23.56 -0.73 31.24
N GLU A 411 -24.01 0.36 30.61
CA GLU A 411 -25.22 0.36 29.80
C GLU A 411 -25.05 -0.43 28.50
N LEU A 412 -23.87 -0.35 27.86
CA LEU A 412 -23.54 -1.16 26.68
C LEU A 412 -23.65 -2.64 27.03
N GLN A 413 -23.04 -3.07 28.14
CA GLN A 413 -23.10 -4.46 28.58
C GLN A 413 -24.52 -4.89 28.93
N LYS A 414 -25.30 -4.02 29.58
CA LYS A 414 -26.72 -4.29 29.86
C LYS A 414 -27.56 -4.44 28.59
N LYS A 415 -27.33 -3.60 27.58
CA LYS A 415 -28.10 -3.60 26.32
C LYS A 415 -27.72 -4.75 25.38
N THR A 416 -26.44 -5.12 25.35
CA THR A 416 -25.92 -6.14 24.41
C THR A 416 -25.75 -7.52 25.03
N GLY A 417 -25.77 -7.62 26.36
CA GLY A 417 -25.41 -8.84 27.09
C GLY A 417 -23.92 -9.20 27.02
N LYS A 418 -23.07 -8.33 26.46
CA LYS A 418 -21.65 -8.60 26.18
C LYS A 418 -20.74 -7.55 26.80
N THR A 419 -19.58 -7.96 27.27
CA THR A 419 -18.53 -7.04 27.72
C THR A 419 -17.93 -6.29 26.54
N LEU A 420 -17.23 -5.18 26.81
CA LEU A 420 -16.52 -4.41 25.79
C LEU A 420 -15.51 -5.27 25.01
N GLU A 421 -14.83 -6.19 25.71
CA GLU A 421 -13.86 -7.10 25.11
C GLU A 421 -14.51 -8.14 24.19
N GLN A 422 -15.67 -8.67 24.61
CA GLN A 422 -16.45 -9.59 23.76
C GLN A 422 -16.93 -8.89 22.49
N LEU A 423 -17.49 -7.67 22.60
CA LEU A 423 -17.95 -6.90 21.43
C LEU A 423 -16.81 -6.53 20.48
N LYS A 424 -15.64 -6.14 21.01
CA LYS A 424 -14.49 -5.78 20.16
C LYS A 424 -13.98 -6.97 19.35
N ASN A 425 -14.05 -8.17 19.92
CA ASN A 425 -13.58 -9.40 19.28
C ASN A 425 -14.70 -10.12 18.50
N GLU A 426 -15.91 -9.57 18.48
CA GLU A 426 -17.03 -10.19 17.81
C GLU A 426 -16.84 -10.10 16.29
N PRO A 427 -17.00 -11.21 15.55
CA PRO A 427 -17.00 -11.15 14.10
C PRO A 427 -18.10 -10.19 13.64
N ASN A 428 -17.82 -9.43 12.58
CA ASN A 428 -18.80 -8.55 11.96
C ASN A 428 -19.28 -7.37 12.83
N VAL A 429 -18.55 -6.99 13.88
CA VAL A 429 -18.84 -5.82 14.71
C VAL A 429 -17.73 -4.77 14.60
N GLU A 430 -18.12 -3.49 14.54
CA GLU A 430 -17.19 -2.37 14.69
C GLU A 430 -17.62 -1.45 15.83
N LEU A 431 -16.91 -1.55 16.96
CA LEU A 431 -17.12 -0.71 18.13
C LEU A 431 -16.70 0.74 17.84
N LYS A 432 -17.54 1.69 18.25
CA LYS A 432 -17.30 3.13 18.22
C LYS A 432 -17.23 3.68 19.63
N VAL A 433 -16.17 4.45 19.89
CA VAL A 433 -15.93 5.11 21.17
C VAL A 433 -15.95 6.61 20.97
N LYS A 434 -16.64 7.33 21.84
CA LYS A 434 -16.60 8.79 21.98
C LYS A 434 -15.99 9.16 23.32
N TYR A 435 -15.21 10.24 23.30
CA TYR A 435 -14.53 10.78 24.47
C TYR A 435 -14.98 12.21 24.67
N GLU A 436 -15.42 12.52 25.88
CA GLU A 436 -15.70 13.87 26.33
C GLU A 436 -14.78 14.19 27.50
N TYR A 437 -14.28 15.41 27.57
CA TYR A 437 -13.34 15.88 28.58
C TYR A 437 -13.94 17.05 29.35
N ARG A 438 -13.83 17.02 30.68
CA ARG A 438 -14.06 18.19 31.52
C ARG A 438 -12.81 18.53 32.30
N TYR A 439 -12.56 19.83 32.43
CA TYR A 439 -11.31 20.37 32.95
C TYR A 439 -11.53 21.02 34.31
N ARG A 440 -10.54 20.93 35.20
CA ARG A 440 -10.44 21.80 36.36
C ARG A 440 -9.40 22.88 36.11
N LYS A 441 -9.72 24.11 36.52
CA LYS A 441 -8.77 25.24 36.49
C LYS A 441 -8.06 25.35 37.83
N VAL A 442 -6.77 25.65 37.84
CA VAL A 442 -6.04 25.98 39.07
C VAL A 442 -6.71 27.19 39.76
N LYS A 443 -6.79 27.16 41.09
CA LYS A 443 -7.43 28.20 41.90
C LYS A 443 -6.68 29.52 41.93
#